data_AF-W6NYP0-F1
#
_entry.id   AF-W6NYP0-F1
#
_cell.length_a   1.000
_cell.length_b   1.000
_cell.length_c   1.000
_cell.angle_alpha   90.00
_cell.angle_beta   90.00
_cell.angle_gamma   90.00
#
_symmetry.space_group_name_H-M   'P 1'
#
loop_
_entity.id
_entity.type
_entity.pdbx_description
1 polymer ?
#
loop_
_entity_poly.entity_id
_entity_poly.type
_entity_poly.pdbx_seq_one_letter_code
_entity_poly.pdbx_strand_id
1 'polypeptide(L)'
;MSAQSLYEYALKINNVMAKIQAELKCGICCSTFSNPVSATCGHVFCKDCLDVVFQRRRVVECPLCRQSINKRSCTPSEQHDSMVKGYLQLGRNFLRDSQEQTLSIPKEVAFMDSQVPVGPDLGYSQIRDFRPEPHFALPKA
;
A
#
# COMPACT_ATOMS: atom_id res chain seq x y z
N MET A 1 -12.95 30.76 8.93
CA MET A 1 -13.35 29.68 8.01
C MET A 1 -14.53 28.95 8.65
N SER A 2 -15.60 28.63 7.91
CA SER A 2 -16.73 27.91 8.49
C SER A 2 -16.40 26.42 8.64
N ALA A 3 -17.03 25.72 9.58
CA ALA A 3 -16.87 24.28 9.75
C ALA A 3 -17.15 23.50 8.44
N GLN A 4 -18.07 24.01 7.63
CA GLN A 4 -18.42 23.46 6.32
C GLN A 4 -17.27 23.54 5.30
N SER A 5 -16.50 24.63 5.29
CA SER A 5 -15.33 24.76 4.42
C SER A 5 -14.16 23.84 4.82
N LEU A 6 -14.01 23.53 6.11
CA LEU A 6 -12.98 22.61 6.59
C LEU A 6 -13.30 21.16 6.21
N TYR A 7 -14.57 20.78 6.28
CA TYR A 7 -15.04 19.47 5.86
C TYR A 7 -14.80 19.22 4.36
N GLU A 8 -15.15 20.18 3.50
CA GLU A 8 -14.89 20.08 2.06
C GLU A 8 -13.40 19.95 1.73
N TYR A 9 -12.53 20.62 2.50
CA TYR A 9 -11.09 20.51 2.33
C TYR A 9 -10.56 19.13 2.74
N ALA A 10 -11.05 18.59 3.86
CA ALA A 10 -10.71 17.24 4.30
C ALA A 10 -11.13 16.18 3.27
N LEU A 11 -12.31 16.33 2.65
CA LEU A 11 -12.75 15.45 1.56
C LEU A 11 -11.82 15.52 0.34
N LYS A 12 -11.38 16.72 -0.04
CA LYS A 12 -10.42 16.90 -1.14
C LYS A 12 -9.09 16.22 -0.84
N ILE A 13 -8.56 16.38 0.38
CA ILE A 13 -7.34 15.68 0.82
C ILE A 13 -7.52 14.17 0.73
N ASN A 14 -8.62 13.64 1.27
CA ASN A 14 -8.89 12.20 1.25
C ASN A 14 -8.95 11.64 -0.18
N ASN A 15 -9.61 12.37 -1.10
CA ASN A 15 -9.66 12.00 -2.51
C ASN A 15 -8.28 11.98 -3.18
N VAL A 16 -7.40 12.92 -2.84
CA VAL A 16 -6.01 12.93 -3.35
C VAL A 16 -5.24 11.74 -2.78
N MET A 17 -5.38 11.46 -1.48
CA MET A 17 -4.74 10.32 -0.83
C MET A 17 -5.19 8.98 -1.44
N ALA A 18 -6.48 8.83 -1.78
CA ALA A 18 -6.99 7.64 -2.46
C ALA A 18 -6.39 7.44 -3.86
N LYS A 19 -6.18 8.53 -4.61
CA LYS A 19 -5.51 8.47 -5.92
C LYS A 19 -4.05 8.05 -5.79
N ILE A 20 -3.32 8.62 -4.83
CA ILE A 20 -1.93 8.24 -4.57
C ILE A 20 -1.85 6.74 -4.21
N GLN A 21 -2.75 6.26 -3.35
CA GLN A 21 -2.80 4.85 -2.98
C GLN A 21 -2.99 3.94 -4.22
N ALA A 22 -3.84 4.34 -5.17
CA ALA A 22 -4.11 3.54 -6.35
C ALA A 22 -2.84 3.28 -7.18
N GLU A 23 -1.94 4.26 -7.26
CA GLU A 23 -0.65 4.16 -7.95
C GLU A 23 0.39 3.33 -7.19
N LEU A 24 0.19 3.12 -5.88
CA LEU A 24 1.11 2.38 -5.01
C LEU A 24 0.62 0.97 -4.66
N LYS A 25 -0.36 0.44 -5.41
CA LYS A 25 -0.95 -0.87 -5.19
C LYS A 25 -0.25 -1.98 -5.97
N CYS A 26 -0.02 -3.09 -5.28
CA CYS A 26 0.44 -4.33 -5.87
C CYS A 26 -0.66 -5.02 -6.66
N GLY A 27 -0.38 -5.38 -7.91
CA GLY A 27 -1.31 -6.12 -8.78
C GLY A 27 -1.60 -7.57 -8.37
N ILE A 28 -0.95 -8.08 -7.31
CA ILE A 28 -1.15 -9.45 -6.80
C ILE A 28 -1.98 -9.46 -5.50
N CYS A 29 -1.56 -8.70 -4.49
CA CYS A 29 -2.28 -8.64 -3.20
C CYS A 29 -3.24 -7.46 -3.07
N CYS A 30 -3.35 -6.63 -4.12
CA CYS A 30 -4.22 -5.44 -4.18
C CYS A 30 -4.03 -4.44 -3.03
N SER A 31 -2.87 -4.50 -2.38
CA SER A 31 -2.50 -3.68 -1.22
C SER A 31 -1.32 -2.79 -1.56
N THR A 32 -1.09 -1.74 -0.76
CA THR A 32 0.10 -0.90 -0.86
C THR A 32 1.38 -1.74 -0.89
N PHE A 33 2.36 -1.38 -1.73
CA PHE A 33 3.58 -2.15 -1.87
C PHE A 33 4.32 -2.35 -0.54
N SER A 34 4.79 -3.58 -0.30
CA SER A 34 5.71 -3.92 0.78
C SER A 34 6.97 -4.51 0.16
N ASN A 35 8.12 -3.89 0.42
CA ASN A 35 9.41 -4.18 -0.23
C ASN A 35 9.24 -4.27 -1.76
N PRO A 36 8.94 -3.16 -2.45
CA PRO A 36 8.61 -3.16 -3.87
C PRO A 36 9.78 -3.67 -4.73
N VAL A 37 9.45 -4.52 -5.69
CA VAL A 37 10.38 -5.09 -6.67
C VAL A 37 9.87 -4.77 -8.06
N SER A 38 10.72 -4.16 -8.87
CA SER A 38 10.47 -3.87 -10.29
C SER A 38 10.86 -5.07 -11.14
N ALA A 39 9.92 -5.53 -11.97
CA ALA A 39 10.18 -6.49 -13.01
C ALA A 39 10.79 -5.81 -14.25
N THR A 40 11.43 -6.60 -15.12
CA THR A 40 12.04 -6.10 -16.37
C THR A 40 11.05 -5.46 -17.36
N CYS A 41 9.77 -5.79 -17.23
CA CYS A 41 8.68 -5.19 -18.00
C CYS A 41 8.19 -3.83 -17.44
N GLY A 42 8.78 -3.35 -16.34
CA GLY A 42 8.44 -2.08 -15.69
C GLY A 42 7.38 -2.18 -14.58
N HIS A 43 6.62 -3.26 -14.50
CA HIS A 43 5.62 -3.44 -13.42
C HIS A 43 6.27 -3.71 -12.06
N VAL A 44 5.61 -3.26 -11.00
CA VAL A 44 6.09 -3.37 -9.62
C VAL A 44 5.14 -4.23 -8.79
N PHE A 45 5.71 -5.00 -7.86
CA PHE A 45 5.00 -5.91 -6.98
C PHE A 45 5.68 -5.97 -5.61
N CYS A 46 4.98 -6.47 -4.59
CA CYS A 46 5.63 -6.81 -3.32
C CYS A 46 6.61 -7.97 -3.52
N LYS A 47 7.77 -7.92 -2.86
CA LYS A 47 8.76 -9.00 -2.88
C LYS A 47 8.13 -10.37 -2.60
N ASP A 48 7.37 -10.48 -1.51
CA ASP A 48 6.76 -11.76 -1.10
C ASP A 48 5.72 -12.25 -2.11
N CYS A 49 5.03 -11.34 -2.79
CA CYS A 49 4.07 -11.70 -3.84
C CYS A 49 4.79 -12.30 -5.05
N LEU A 50 5.90 -11.68 -5.50
CA LEU A 50 6.69 -12.25 -6.59
C LEU A 50 7.41 -13.55 -6.19
N ASP A 51 7.88 -13.65 -4.95
CA ASP A 51 8.52 -14.88 -4.46
C ASP A 51 7.58 -16.10 -4.54
N VAL A 52 6.27 -15.91 -4.27
CA VAL A 52 5.24 -16.93 -4.47
C VAL A 52 5.08 -17.29 -5.95
N VAL A 53 5.05 -16.29 -6.86
CA VAL A 53 4.95 -16.54 -8.30
C VAL A 53 6.16 -17.34 -8.82
N PHE A 54 7.36 -17.02 -8.35
CA PHE A 54 8.60 -17.70 -8.72
C PHE A 54 8.85 -19.03 -7.97
N GLN A 55 7.96 -19.46 -7.08
CA GLN A 55 8.20 -20.63 -6.22
C GLN A 55 8.45 -21.92 -7.02
N ARG A 56 7.78 -22.09 -8.16
CA ARG A 56 7.87 -23.31 -9.00
C ARG A 56 8.74 -23.15 -10.25
N ARG A 57 8.99 -21.92 -10.71
CA ARG A 57 9.68 -21.64 -11.98
C ARG A 57 10.55 -20.40 -11.85
N ARG A 58 11.74 -20.42 -12.44
CA ARG A 58 12.68 -19.28 -12.45
C ARG A 58 12.28 -18.17 -13.42
N VAL A 59 11.55 -18.54 -14.48
CA VAL A 59 11.00 -17.64 -15.50
C VAL A 59 9.50 -17.84 -15.50
N VAL A 60 8.76 -16.74 -15.42
CA VAL A 60 7.29 -16.70 -15.36
C VAL A 60 6.78 -15.54 -16.21
N GLU A 61 5.49 -15.53 -16.49
CA GLU A 61 4.84 -14.38 -17.11
C GLU A 61 4.47 -13.34 -16.06
N CYS A 62 4.64 -12.07 -16.39
CA CYS A 62 4.20 -10.95 -15.55
C CYS A 62 2.67 -11.04 -15.34
N PRO A 63 2.17 -11.00 -14.09
CA PRO A 63 0.73 -11.08 -13.82
C PRO A 63 -0.11 -9.96 -14.46
N LEU A 64 0.50 -8.83 -14.84
CA LEU A 64 -0.19 -7.66 -15.40
C LEU A 64 -0.14 -7.59 -16.92
N CYS A 65 1.03 -7.85 -17.53
CA CYS A 65 1.21 -7.68 -18.98
C CYS A 65 1.65 -8.96 -19.72
N ARG A 66 1.79 -10.08 -19.00
CA ARG A 66 2.18 -11.40 -19.54
C ARG A 66 3.56 -11.48 -20.19
N GLN A 67 4.36 -10.42 -20.15
CA GLN A 67 5.76 -10.47 -20.60
C GLN A 67 6.58 -11.43 -19.72
N SER A 68 7.53 -12.14 -20.32
CA SER A 68 8.44 -13.03 -19.60
C SER A 68 9.34 -12.25 -18.64
N ILE A 69 9.33 -12.62 -17.37
CA ILE A 69 10.14 -12.04 -16.30
C ILE A 69 10.95 -13.14 -15.60
N ASN A 70 12.16 -12.81 -15.16
CA ASN A 70 13.07 -13.70 -14.46
C ASN A 70 13.35 -13.16 -13.05
N LYS A 71 13.34 -14.05 -12.05
CA LYS A 71 13.65 -13.69 -10.65
C LYS A 71 14.98 -12.94 -10.50
N ARG A 72 16.03 -13.33 -11.23
CA ARG A 72 17.35 -12.68 -11.15
C ARG A 72 17.37 -11.28 -11.76
N SER A 73 16.48 -11.02 -12.73
CA SER A 73 16.41 -9.75 -13.45
C SER A 73 15.43 -8.76 -12.80
N CYS A 74 14.66 -9.19 -11.80
CA CYS A 74 13.81 -8.32 -11.01
C CYS A 74 14.67 -7.69 -9.89
N THR A 75 14.52 -6.37 -9.67
CA THR A 75 15.35 -5.62 -8.73
C THR A 75 14.50 -4.86 -7.73
N PRO A 76 14.95 -4.66 -6.47
CA PRO A 76 14.30 -3.75 -5.54
C PRO A 76 14.10 -2.37 -6.16
N SER A 77 12.98 -1.72 -5.85
CA SER A 77 12.59 -0.44 -6.42
C SER A 77 12.62 0.67 -5.37
N GLU A 78 13.79 1.29 -5.19
CA GLU A 78 14.00 2.36 -4.21
C GLU A 78 13.03 3.54 -4.41
N GLN A 79 12.70 3.85 -5.66
CA GLN A 79 11.74 4.90 -5.98
C GLN A 79 10.35 4.58 -5.41
N HIS A 80 9.84 3.36 -5.63
CA HIS A 80 8.54 2.97 -5.11
C HIS A 80 8.54 2.83 -3.59
N ASP A 81 9.65 2.38 -3.02
CA ASP A 81 9.81 2.29 -1.57
C ASP A 81 9.77 3.68 -0.92
N SER A 82 10.47 4.67 -1.50
CA SER A 82 10.43 6.07 -1.08
C SER A 82 9.02 6.67 -1.19
N MET A 83 8.30 6.40 -2.30
CA MET A 83 6.92 6.86 -2.47
C MET A 83 5.96 6.25 -1.42
N VAL A 84 6.08 4.94 -1.13
CA VAL A 84 5.30 4.27 -0.08
C VAL A 84 5.58 4.88 1.28
N LYS A 85 6.86 5.10 1.63
CA LYS A 85 7.24 5.74 2.89
C LYS A 85 6.64 7.13 3.03
N GLY A 86 6.70 7.94 1.96
CA GLY A 86 6.09 9.27 1.92
C GLY A 86 4.57 9.23 2.09
N TYR A 87 3.89 8.34 1.36
CA TYR A 87 2.44 8.13 1.46
C TYR A 87 2.01 7.74 2.88
N LEU A 88 2.70 6.78 3.50
CA LEU A 88 2.43 6.35 4.87
C LEU A 88 2.71 7.44 5.90
N GLN A 89 3.72 8.29 5.67
CA GLN A 89 3.99 9.46 6.51
C GLN A 89 2.88 10.51 6.39
N LEU A 90 2.40 10.79 5.18
CA LEU A 90 1.26 11.69 4.94
C LEU A 90 0.00 11.19 5.66
N GLY A 91 -0.32 9.89 5.54
CA GLY A 91 -1.44 9.29 6.26
C GLY A 91 -1.32 9.43 7.78
N ARG A 92 -0.13 9.18 8.35
CA ARG A 92 0.13 9.37 9.79
C ARG A 92 -0.06 10.81 10.26
N ASN A 93 0.47 11.78 9.50
CA ASN A 93 0.32 13.19 9.85
C ASN A 93 -1.16 13.61 9.82
N PHE A 94 -1.89 13.21 8.77
CA PHE A 94 -3.33 13.50 8.65
C PHE A 94 -4.14 12.91 9.82
N LEU A 95 -3.83 11.68 10.25
CA LEU A 95 -4.49 11.08 11.41
C LEU A 95 -4.19 11.81 12.71
N ARG A 96 -2.94 12.23 12.94
CA ARG A 96 -2.58 13.02 14.12
C ARG A 96 -3.34 14.35 14.14
N ASP A 97 -3.33 15.07 13.03
CA ASP A 97 -4.02 16.36 12.90
C ASP A 97 -5.54 16.21 13.10
N SER A 98 -6.10 15.07 12.67
CA SER A 98 -7.51 14.72 12.92
C SER A 98 -7.80 14.38 14.39
N GLN A 99 -6.88 13.77 15.12
CA GLN A 99 -7.06 13.38 16.53
C GLN A 99 -6.90 14.58 17.49
N GLU A 100 -6.05 15.55 17.16
CA GLU A 100 -5.84 16.78 17.93
C GLU A 100 -7.01 17.79 17.81
N GLN A 101 -8.18 17.37 17.26
CA GLN A 101 -9.43 18.13 17.17
C GLN A 101 -9.34 19.49 16.43
N THR A 102 -8.39 19.68 15.51
CA THR A 102 -8.42 20.84 14.61
C THR A 102 -9.37 20.66 13.41
N LEU A 103 -9.74 19.41 13.08
CA LEU A 103 -10.61 19.06 11.97
C LEU A 103 -11.63 17.99 12.40
N SER A 104 -12.91 18.33 12.43
CA SER A 104 -14.02 17.40 12.69
C SER A 104 -14.27 16.49 11.47
N ILE A 105 -13.36 15.56 11.21
CA ILE A 105 -13.47 14.61 10.09
C ILE A 105 -14.34 13.42 10.53
N PRO A 106 -15.49 13.16 9.87
CA PRO A 106 -16.30 11.98 10.14
C PRO A 106 -15.50 10.70 9.91
N LYS A 107 -15.67 9.72 10.80
CA LYS A 107 -14.96 8.42 10.75
C LYS A 107 -15.18 7.66 9.44
N GLU A 108 -16.27 7.96 8.74
CA GLU A 108 -16.62 7.40 7.42
C GLU A 108 -15.68 7.83 6.29
N VAL A 109 -14.98 8.96 6.45
CA VAL A 109 -14.04 9.53 5.46
C VAL A 109 -12.60 9.60 5.98
N ALA A 110 -12.36 9.15 7.20
CA ALA A 110 -11.02 8.97 7.76
C ALA A 110 -10.36 7.75 7.08
N PHE A 111 -9.66 8.03 5.97
CA PHE A 111 -8.64 7.19 5.34
C PHE A 111 -8.75 5.69 5.65
N MET A 112 -9.54 4.98 4.85
CA MET A 112 -9.53 3.52 4.81
C MET A 112 -8.25 3.05 4.11
N ASP A 113 -7.15 2.96 4.86
CA ASP A 113 -6.27 1.85 4.63
C ASP A 113 -6.17 1.05 5.92
N SER A 114 -6.64 -0.19 5.86
CA SER A 114 -6.47 -1.26 6.86
C SER A 114 -5.00 -1.52 7.26
N GLN A 115 -4.06 -0.71 6.76
CA GLN A 115 -2.63 -0.78 6.96
C GLN A 115 -2.00 0.46 7.61
N VAL A 116 -2.77 1.51 7.93
CA VAL A 116 -2.28 2.49 8.90
C VAL A 116 -2.72 2.00 10.27
N PRO A 117 -1.79 1.59 11.16
CA PRO A 117 -2.16 1.02 12.45
C PRO A 117 -2.99 2.04 13.22
N VAL A 118 -4.24 1.68 13.51
CA VAL A 118 -5.08 2.42 14.47
C VAL A 118 -4.89 1.71 15.79
N GLY A 119 -4.05 2.24 16.68
CA GLY A 119 -3.82 1.64 17.99
C GLY A 119 -3.04 2.55 18.95
N PRO A 120 -3.47 2.63 20.22
CA PRO A 120 -2.99 3.62 21.18
C PRO A 120 -1.62 3.20 21.72
N ASP A 121 -0.68 4.13 21.75
CA ASP A 121 0.59 4.04 22.48
C ASP A 121 1.63 2.98 22.03
N LEU A 122 2.77 3.49 21.53
CA LEU A 122 4.13 2.92 21.63
C LEU A 122 4.37 1.43 21.30
N GLY A 123 4.98 1.15 20.13
CA GLY A 123 5.70 -0.12 19.91
C GLY A 123 6.04 -0.46 18.45
N TYR A 124 7.05 0.18 17.87
CA TYR A 124 7.50 -0.01 16.47
C TYR A 124 8.19 -1.36 16.17
N SER A 125 8.07 -2.40 17.00
CA SER A 125 8.90 -3.62 16.85
C SER A 125 8.18 -4.91 16.45
N GLN A 126 6.85 -4.96 16.23
CA GLN A 126 6.19 -6.24 15.91
C GLN A 126 5.09 -6.20 14.83
N ILE A 127 5.07 -5.22 13.93
CA ILE A 127 4.15 -5.25 12.76
C ILE A 127 4.80 -6.05 11.62
N ARG A 128 5.15 -7.32 11.87
CA ARG A 128 5.57 -8.24 10.80
C ARG A 128 4.43 -9.13 10.32
N ASP A 129 3.33 -9.24 11.06
CA ASP A 129 2.43 -10.39 10.87
C ASP A 129 0.93 -10.08 10.78
N PHE A 130 0.47 -8.82 10.77
CA PHE A 130 -0.94 -8.53 10.46
C PHE A 130 -1.17 -8.47 8.95
N ARG A 131 -1.13 -9.64 8.32
CA ARG A 131 -1.67 -9.89 6.98
C ARG A 131 -3.02 -10.59 7.17
N PRO A 132 -4.16 -9.95 6.82
CA PRO A 132 -5.37 -10.72 6.55
C PRO A 132 -5.02 -11.72 5.44
N GLU A 133 -5.20 -13.02 5.71
CA GLU A 133 -4.97 -14.08 4.74
C GLU A 133 -5.61 -13.70 3.40
N PRO A 134 -4.85 -13.65 2.29
CA PRO A 134 -5.44 -13.34 1.00
C PRO A 134 -6.46 -14.45 0.69
N HIS A 135 -7.74 -14.07 0.53
CA HIS A 135 -8.88 -14.94 0.16
C HIS A 135 -8.71 -15.70 -1.17
N PHE A 136 -7.54 -15.65 -1.81
CA PHE A 136 -7.21 -16.27 -3.08
C PHE A 136 -6.06 -17.28 -2.94
N ALA A 137 -6.08 -18.13 -1.91
CA ALA A 137 -5.24 -19.32 -1.92
C ALA A 137 -5.58 -20.13 -3.18
N LEU A 138 -4.69 -20.10 -4.17
CA LEU A 138 -4.77 -20.96 -5.36
C LEU A 138 -4.92 -22.42 -4.87
N PRO A 139 -5.88 -23.18 -5.39
CA PRO A 139 -6.05 -24.58 -4.99
C PRO A 139 -4.74 -25.34 -5.16
N LYS A 140 -4.30 -26.02 -4.09
CA LYS A 140 -3.18 -26.96 -4.18
C LYS A 140 -3.64 -28.13 -5.05
N ALA A 141 -3.05 -28.27 -6.22
CA ALA A 141 -3.08 -29.51 -7.01
C ALA A 141 -2.22 -30.58 -6.35
#